data_AF-A0A936AQ83-F1
#
_entry.id   AF-A0A936AQ83-F1
#
_cell.length_a   1.000
_cell.length_b   1.000
_cell.length_c   1.000
_cell.angle_alpha   90.00
_cell.angle_beta   90.00
_cell.angle_gamma   90.00
#
_symmetry.space_group_name_H-M   'P 1'
#
loop_
_entity.id
_entity.type
_entity.pdbx_description
1 polymer ?
#
loop_
_entity_poly.entity_id
_entity_poly.type
_entity_poly.pdbx_seq_one_letter_code
_entity_poly.pdbx_strand_id
1 'polypeptide(L)' 'MTPTVCAASSRKRWGLAFAMTYLALGEKDEAYMWLEKDVDDRSGWASWYAVAAALDELRDEPRFKAMLKRMNLPE' A
#
# COMPACT_ATOMS: atom_id res chain seq x y z
N MET A 1 -39.06 -1.96 -11.17
CA MET A 1 -38.54 -0.64 -10.77
C MET A 1 -37.17 -0.88 -10.14
N THR A 2 -36.16 -0.97 -11.00
CA THR A 2 -34.72 -1.11 -10.68
C THR A 2 -34.03 0.16 -11.20
N PRO A 3 -32.98 0.71 -10.56
CA PRO A 3 -31.87 -0.09 -10.02
C PRO A 3 -31.40 0.31 -8.61
N THR A 4 -31.09 -0.71 -7.82
CA THR A 4 -30.09 -0.63 -6.75
C THR A 4 -28.76 -0.32 -7.42
N VAL A 5 -28.31 0.93 -7.32
CA VAL A 5 -26.96 1.31 -7.72
C VAL A 5 -26.00 0.56 -6.81
N CYS A 6 -25.49 -0.56 -7.32
CA CYS A 6 -24.29 -1.20 -6.81
C CYS A 6 -23.14 -0.24 -7.14
N ALA A 7 -22.98 0.80 -6.34
CA ALA A 7 -21.75 1.60 -6.33
C ALA A 7 -20.68 0.72 -5.70
N ALA A 8 -20.25 -0.30 -6.43
CA ALA A 8 -18.94 -0.91 -6.25
C ALA A 8 -17.95 0.19 -6.65
N SER A 9 -17.70 1.09 -5.70
CA SER A 9 -16.62 2.07 -5.75
C SER A 9 -15.39 1.31 -6.17
N SER A 10 -14.88 1.64 -7.35
CA SER A 10 -13.70 1.05 -7.96
C SER A 10 -12.58 1.02 -6.92
N ARG A 11 -12.41 -0.15 -6.28
CA ARG A 11 -11.39 -0.38 -5.26
C ARG A 11 -10.07 -0.32 -5.99
N LYS A 12 -9.47 0.87 -6.05
CA LYS A 12 -8.22 1.13 -6.79
C LYS A 12 -7.08 0.41 -6.08
N ARG A 13 -6.94 -0.89 -6.38
CA ARG A 13 -5.92 -1.83 -5.89
C ARG A 13 -4.48 -1.54 -6.37
N TRP A 14 -4.20 -0.32 -6.84
CA TRP A 14 -2.95 0.01 -7.54
C TRP A 14 -1.91 0.64 -6.61
N GLY A 15 -2.18 0.77 -5.30
CA GLY A 15 -1.26 1.37 -4.32
C GLY A 15 0.14 0.75 -4.37
N LEU A 16 0.23 -0.58 -4.49
CA LEU A 16 1.51 -1.28 -4.68
C LEU A 16 2.23 -0.89 -5.98
N ALA A 17 1.50 -0.85 -7.10
CA ALA A 17 2.08 -0.51 -8.40
C ALA A 17 2.59 0.94 -8.44
N PHE A 18 1.85 1.87 -7.84
CA PHE A 18 2.30 3.26 -7.69
C PHE A 18 3.51 3.33 -6.77
N ALA A 19 3.47 2.71 -5.58
CA ALA A 19 4.60 2.70 -4.65
C ALA A 19 5.87 2.13 -5.30
N MET A 20 5.77 1.03 -6.05
CA MET A 20 6.88 0.46 -6.81
C MET A 20 7.40 1.41 -7.90
N THR A 21 6.51 2.11 -8.59
CA THR A 21 6.90 3.09 -9.62
C THR A 21 7.67 4.24 -8.99
N TYR A 22 7.13 4.85 -7.93
CA TYR A 22 7.80 5.94 -7.22
C TYR A 22 9.13 5.51 -6.59
N LEU A 23 9.21 4.27 -6.10
CA LEU A 23 10.49 3.69 -5.65
C LEU A 23 11.51 3.55 -6.78
N ALA A 24 11.08 3.06 -7.95
CA ALA A 24 11.95 3.00 -9.13
C ALA A 24 12.40 4.39 -9.60
N LEU A 25 11.63 5.44 -9.30
CA LEU A 25 12.00 6.84 -9.55
C LEU A 25 12.89 7.43 -8.43
N GLY A 26 13.07 6.74 -7.31
CA GLY A 26 13.79 7.24 -6.13
C GLY A 26 12.96 8.18 -5.24
N GLU A 27 11.69 8.39 -5.56
CA GLU A 27 10.74 9.22 -4.81
C GLU A 27 10.10 8.40 -3.68
N LYS A 28 10.86 8.21 -2.60
CA LYS A 28 10.44 7.37 -1.46
C LYS A 28 9.23 7.95 -0.72
N ASP A 29 9.13 9.26 -0.60
CA ASP A 29 8.03 9.93 0.13
C ASP A 29 6.67 9.69 -0.53
N GLU A 30 6.58 9.84 -1.86
CA GLU A 30 5.39 9.53 -2.64
C GLU A 30 5.02 8.05 -2.54
N ALA A 31 6.01 7.16 -2.58
CA ALA A 31 5.78 5.73 -2.39
C ALA A 31 5.13 5.46 -1.02
N TYR A 32 5.61 6.09 0.06
CA TYR A 32 5.01 5.98 1.38
C TYR A 32 3.57 6.48 1.43
N MET A 33 3.28 7.62 0.82
CA MET A 33 1.92 8.16 0.78
C MET A 33 0.94 7.17 0.11
N TRP A 34 1.36 6.52 -0.97
CA TRP A 34 0.53 5.51 -1.65
C TRP A 34 0.36 4.24 -0.82
N LEU A 35 1.40 3.81 -0.10
CA LEU A 35 1.33 2.66 0.80
C LEU A 35 0.41 2.96 2.00
N GLU A 36 0.59 4.08 2.70
CA GLU A 36 -0.25 4.50 3.83
C GLU A 36 -1.73 4.57 3.42
N LYS A 37 -2.02 5.07 2.21
CA LYS A 37 -3.38 5.11 1.67
C LYS A 37 -3.97 3.72 1.45
N ASP A 38 -3.21 2.76 0.92
CA ASP A 38 -3.67 1.38 0.69
C ASP A 38 -3.85 0.61 2.02
N VAL A 39 -3.01 0.93 3.01
CA VAL A 39 -3.11 0.41 4.38
C VAL A 39 -4.38 0.90 5.06
N ASP A 40 -4.68 2.20 4.98
CA ASP A 40 -5.90 2.77 5.55
C ASP A 40 -7.16 2.21 4.85
N ASP A 41 -7.10 1.94 3.54
CA ASP A 41 -8.20 1.34 2.77
C ASP A 41 -8.37 -0.17 3.05
N ARG A 42 -7.54 -0.75 3.95
CA ARG A 42 -7.50 -2.20 4.30
C ARG A 42 -7.51 -3.09 3.07
N SER A 43 -6.73 -2.71 2.07
CA SER A 43 -6.50 -3.50 0.88
C SER A 43 -5.95 -4.87 1.25
N GLY A 44 -6.51 -5.94 0.68
CA GLY A 44 -5.99 -7.31 0.89
C GLY A 44 -4.55 -7.49 0.40
N TRP A 45 -4.05 -6.57 -0.43
CA TRP A 45 -2.67 -6.54 -0.90
C TRP A 45 -1.70 -5.97 0.11
N ALA A 46 -2.19 -5.34 1.17
CA ALA A 46 -1.34 -4.69 2.14
C ALA A 46 -0.49 -5.73 2.91
N SER A 47 -0.96 -6.98 3.03
CA SER A 47 -0.14 -8.11 3.53
C SER A 47 1.06 -8.43 2.63
N TRP A 48 0.99 -8.10 1.33
CA TRP A 48 2.07 -8.29 0.38
C TRP A 48 3.23 -7.31 0.60
N TYR A 49 2.99 -6.19 1.28
CA TYR A 49 4.04 -5.20 1.58
C TYR A 49 5.16 -5.77 2.45
N ALA A 50 4.81 -6.69 3.36
CA ALA A 50 5.80 -7.37 4.19
C ALA A 50 6.71 -8.32 3.40
N VAL A 51 6.36 -8.72 2.17
CA VAL A 51 7.12 -9.73 1.37
C VAL A 51 7.62 -9.21 0.01
N ALA A 52 7.16 -8.05 -0.43
CA ALA A 52 7.52 -7.49 -1.73
C ALA A 52 9.00 -7.06 -1.77
N ALA A 53 9.79 -7.71 -2.62
CA ALA A 53 11.21 -7.39 -2.82
C ALA A 53 11.45 -5.93 -3.29
N ALA A 54 10.47 -5.32 -3.96
CA ALA A 54 10.56 -3.92 -4.36
C ALA A 54 10.52 -2.94 -3.18
N LEU A 55 10.03 -3.37 -2.01
CA LEU A 55 9.97 -2.57 -0.79
C LEU A 55 11.13 -2.87 0.17
N ASP A 56 12.10 -3.71 -0.24
CA ASP A 56 13.21 -4.11 0.64
C ASP A 56 14.05 -2.90 1.05
N GLU A 57 14.26 -1.93 0.14
CA GLU A 57 14.93 -0.66 0.45
C GLU A 57 14.17 0.22 1.45
N LEU A 58 12.85 0.02 1.59
CA LEU A 58 12.03 0.73 2.56
C LEU A 58 11.90 -0.04 3.88
N ARG A 59 12.25 -1.33 3.93
CA ARG A 59 12.16 -2.11 5.17
C ARG A 59 13.08 -1.60 6.26
N ASP A 60 14.22 -1.01 5.91
CA ASP A 60 15.16 -0.45 6.87
C ASP A 60 14.68 0.88 7.47
N GLU A 61 13.73 1.54 6.82
CA GLU A 61 13.21 2.82 7.28
C GLU A 61 12.28 2.65 8.50
N PRO A 62 12.47 3.43 9.57
CA PRO A 62 11.65 3.34 10.77
C PRO A 62 10.17 3.65 10.49
N ARG A 63 9.89 4.46 9.46
CA ARG A 63 8.53 4.81 9.03
C ARG A 63 7.79 3.61 8.45
N PHE A 64 8.46 2.77 7.65
CA PHE A 64 7.86 1.56 7.09
C PHE A 64 7.56 0.52 8.18
N LYS A 65 8.48 0.34 9.13
CA LYS A 65 8.27 -0.56 10.28
C LYS A 65 7.09 -0.12 11.15
N ALA A 66 6.92 1.19 11.38
CA ALA A 66 5.76 1.72 12.08
C ALA A 66 4.45 1.44 11.34
N MET A 67 4.46 1.53 10.01
CA MET A 67 3.31 1.18 9.16
C MET A 67 2.97 -0.31 9.25
N LEU A 68 3.94 -1.22 9.12
CA LEU A 68 3.72 -2.67 9.27
C LEU A 68 3.18 -3.04 10.65
N LYS A 69 3.67 -2.38 11.71
CA LYS A 69 3.14 -2.58 13.08
C LYS A 69 1.68 -2.15 13.21
N ARG A 70 1.26 -1.04 12.58
CA ARG A 70 -0.17 -0.63 12.53
C ARG A 70 -1.04 -1.68 11.84
N MET A 71 -0.47 -2.44 10.91
CA MET A 71 -1.14 -3.51 10.17
C MET A 71 -1.10 -4.87 10.86
N ASN A 72 -0.39 -4.97 12.00
CA ASN A 72 -0.16 -6.21 12.72
C ASN A 72 0.56 -7.28 11.87
N LEU A 73 1.44 -6.85 10.95
CA LEU A 73 2.27 -7.72 10.11
C LEU A 73 3.65 -7.94 10.75
N PRO A 74 4.29 -9.12 10.58
CA PRO A 74 5.65 -9.35 11.03
C PRO A 74 6.65 -8.49 10.23
N GLU A 75 7.62 -7.90 10.93
CA GLU A 75 8.70 -7.07 10.38
C GLU A 75 9.82 -7.88 9.71
#